data_AF-F6H599-F1
#
_entry.id   AF-F6H599-F1
#
_cell.length_a   1.000
_cell.length_b   1.000
_cell.length_c   1.000
_cell.angle_alpha   90.00
_cell.angle_beta   90.00
_cell.angle_gamma   90.00
#
_symmetry.space_group_name_H-M   'P 1'
#
loop_
_entity.id
_entity.type
_entity.pdbx_description
1 polymer ?
#
loop_
_entity_poly.entity_id
_entity_poly.type
_entity_poly.pdbx_seq_one_letter_code
_entity_poly.pdbx_strand_id
1 'polypeptide(L)'
;MLRLSLAPLRVGSFSAMPAMAKARGFRSHRMVKCYSTSFGQSSKKLLFRQLFEQESSTYTYLLADVSHPDKPALLIDPVDKKVERDLSLVKELGLKLIYAMNTHVHADHVTGTGLIKTKVPGVKSIISKMSKSKADLLVENGDKIYFGDLYLEVRATPGHTIGCVTYVTGDAPDQPEPRMAFTGDALLIRGCGRTDFQGGCSHQLYNSVHSQIFTLPKDTLIYPAHDYKGFTVSTVGEEMLYNPRLTKDEETFKDIMENLNLSYPKMIDLAVPANMVCGLQDLSAKGA
;
A
#
# COMPACT_ATOMS: atom_id res chain seq x y z
N MET A 1 -46.42 -29.86 35.80
CA MET A 1 -46.52 -30.68 37.03
C MET A 1 -45.10 -31.03 37.42
N LEU A 2 -44.45 -30.69 38.55
CA LEU A 2 -44.73 -30.22 39.91
C LEU A 2 -43.50 -29.32 40.27
N ARG A 3 -43.57 -28.05 40.72
CA ARG A 3 -43.85 -27.50 42.07
C ARG A 3 -43.18 -28.33 43.20
N LEU A 4 -42.14 -27.85 43.89
CA LEU A 4 -42.03 -26.80 44.94
C LEU A 4 -41.57 -27.50 46.23
N SER A 5 -40.56 -26.97 46.93
CA SER A 5 -40.66 -26.73 48.39
C SER A 5 -39.48 -25.92 48.92
N LEU A 6 -39.83 -24.94 49.74
CA LEU A 6 -39.02 -23.92 50.40
C LEU A 6 -39.02 -24.17 51.93
N ALA A 7 -38.09 -23.50 52.62
CA ALA A 7 -38.15 -23.01 54.02
C ALA A 7 -37.81 -24.03 55.14
N PRO A 8 -37.30 -23.59 56.34
CA PRO A 8 -37.54 -22.27 56.94
C PRO A 8 -36.37 -21.52 57.63
N LEU A 9 -36.67 -20.25 57.92
CA LEU A 9 -36.00 -19.28 58.81
C LEU A 9 -36.36 -19.50 60.30
N ARG A 10 -35.46 -19.07 61.22
CA ARG A 10 -35.73 -18.36 62.51
C ARG A 10 -34.38 -17.95 63.15
N VAL A 11 -34.05 -16.66 63.36
CA VAL A 11 -34.45 -15.63 64.37
C VAL A 11 -33.63 -15.68 65.68
N GLY A 12 -33.05 -14.51 66.03
CA GLY A 12 -32.61 -14.08 67.37
C GLY A 12 -31.29 -13.29 67.30
N SER A 13 -31.04 -12.16 67.95
CA SER A 13 -31.77 -11.20 68.80
C SER A 13 -30.82 -10.00 69.05
N PHE A 14 -31.36 -8.80 69.26
CA PHE A 14 -30.61 -7.55 69.53
C PHE A 14 -29.97 -7.50 70.93
N SER A 15 -28.81 -6.83 71.06
CA SER A 15 -28.37 -6.15 72.30
C SER A 15 -27.21 -5.16 72.09
N ALA A 16 -27.53 -3.88 72.29
CA ALA A 16 -26.77 -2.74 72.86
C ALA A 16 -25.27 -2.45 72.53
N MET A 17 -25.05 -1.18 72.17
CA MET A 17 -23.75 -0.46 72.08
C MET A 17 -23.04 -0.26 73.43
N PRO A 18 -21.76 0.14 73.39
CA PRO A 18 -21.39 1.39 74.05
C PRO A 18 -20.51 2.34 73.19
N ALA A 19 -20.33 3.54 73.76
CA ALA A 19 -20.07 4.80 73.12
C ALA A 19 -18.62 5.12 72.70
N MET A 20 -18.56 6.12 71.81
CA MET A 20 -17.49 7.03 71.37
C MET A 20 -16.13 7.02 72.09
N ALA A 21 -15.07 6.99 71.27
CA ALA A 21 -13.84 7.76 71.49
C ALA A 21 -13.48 8.54 70.20
N LYS A 22 -13.33 9.87 70.32
CA LYS A 22 -12.84 10.77 69.26
C LYS A 22 -11.32 10.69 69.18
N ALA A 23 -10.76 10.50 67.98
CA ALA A 23 -9.38 10.89 67.70
C ALA A 23 -9.19 11.28 66.21
N ARG A 24 -9.04 12.60 66.04
CA ARG A 24 -8.18 13.36 65.12
C ARG A 24 -7.83 12.76 63.74
N GLY A 25 -8.19 13.52 62.71
CA GLY A 25 -7.98 13.18 61.31
C GLY A 25 -6.53 13.24 60.82
N PHE A 26 -6.29 12.45 59.79
CA PHE A 26 -5.24 12.65 58.81
C PHE A 26 -5.88 12.55 57.42
N ARG A 27 -5.92 13.67 56.69
CA ARG A 27 -6.28 13.69 55.26
C ARG A 27 -5.10 13.14 54.47
N SER A 28 -5.11 11.85 54.16
CA SER A 28 -4.27 11.29 53.09
C SER A 28 -4.90 11.67 51.75
N HIS A 29 -4.29 12.65 51.07
CA HIS A 29 -4.59 12.90 49.66
C HIS A 29 -4.03 11.72 48.86
N ARG A 30 -4.88 10.71 48.60
CA ARG A 30 -4.61 9.72 47.56
C ARG A 30 -4.67 10.44 46.23
N MET A 31 -3.49 10.78 45.72
CA MET A 31 -3.28 11.25 44.36
C MET A 31 -3.81 10.15 43.42
N VAL A 32 -4.94 10.40 42.78
CA VAL A 32 -5.42 9.57 41.68
C VAL A 32 -4.42 9.76 40.55
N LYS A 33 -3.51 8.79 40.38
CA LYS A 33 -2.68 8.69 39.19
C LYS A 33 -3.64 8.39 38.04
N CYS A 34 -4.07 9.44 37.36
CA CYS A 34 -4.78 9.32 36.11
C CYS A 34 -3.78 8.76 35.10
N TYR A 35 -3.80 7.44 34.91
CA TYR A 35 -3.16 6.84 33.76
C TYR A 35 -4.03 7.21 32.56
N SER A 36 -3.77 8.37 31.96
CA SER A 36 -4.19 8.60 30.59
C SER A 36 -3.39 7.60 29.75
N THR A 37 -3.95 6.43 29.50
CA THR A 37 -3.56 5.64 28.34
C THR A 37 -3.90 6.51 27.13
N SER A 38 -2.91 7.24 26.64
CA SER A 38 -2.97 7.83 25.31
C SER A 38 -3.10 6.65 24.35
N PHE A 39 -4.34 6.32 23.99
CA PHE A 39 -4.59 5.54 22.80
C PHE A 39 -3.89 6.28 21.66
N GLY A 40 -2.87 5.65 21.10
CA GLY A 40 -2.01 6.22 20.07
C GLY A 40 -2.86 6.85 18.97
N GLN A 41 -2.66 8.13 18.76
CA GLN A 41 -3.34 8.99 17.80
C GLN A 41 -2.87 8.69 16.36
N SER A 42 -2.61 7.42 16.03
CA SER A 42 -1.85 7.01 14.85
C SER A 42 -2.71 6.93 13.57
N SER A 43 -4.03 6.73 13.66
CA SER A 43 -4.84 6.43 12.45
C SER A 43 -5.38 7.63 11.65
N LYS A 44 -5.03 8.88 11.99
CA LYS A 44 -5.62 10.08 11.33
C LYS A 44 -4.70 10.78 10.33
N LYS A 45 -3.47 10.29 10.12
CA LYS A 45 -2.44 10.95 9.30
C LYS A 45 -2.50 10.56 7.82
N LEU A 46 -2.63 9.27 7.52
CA LEU A 46 -2.68 8.78 6.14
C LEU A 46 -4.12 8.80 5.60
N LEU A 47 -4.34 9.52 4.50
CA LEU A 47 -5.46 9.27 3.59
C LEU A 47 -4.99 8.31 2.51
N PHE A 48 -5.78 7.26 2.29
CA PHE A 48 -5.52 6.24 1.28
C PHE A 48 -6.76 5.98 0.43
N ARG A 49 -6.58 5.89 -0.89
CA ARG A 49 -7.60 5.38 -1.83
C ARG A 49 -6.96 4.44 -2.83
N GLN A 50 -7.62 3.32 -3.07
CA GLN A 50 -7.37 2.42 -4.20
C GLN A 50 -8.42 2.69 -5.26
N LEU A 51 -7.98 2.98 -6.48
CA LEU A 51 -8.81 3.29 -7.63
C LEU A 51 -8.58 2.24 -8.69
N PHE A 52 -9.60 1.88 -9.47
CA PHE A 52 -9.52 0.81 -10.45
C PHE A 52 -9.80 1.31 -11.87
N GLU A 53 -8.97 0.89 -12.83
CA GLU A 53 -9.14 1.08 -14.27
C GLU A 53 -9.61 -0.24 -14.89
N GLN A 54 -10.80 -0.24 -15.48
CA GLN A 54 -11.47 -1.47 -15.88
C GLN A 54 -10.86 -2.17 -17.10
N GLU A 55 -10.30 -1.42 -18.06
CA GLU A 55 -9.84 -2.00 -19.33
C GLU A 55 -8.53 -2.78 -19.16
N SER A 56 -7.60 -2.22 -18.40
CA SER A 56 -6.28 -2.78 -18.06
C SER A 56 -6.27 -3.59 -16.77
N SER A 57 -7.33 -3.47 -15.96
CA SER A 57 -7.40 -4.01 -14.59
C SER A 57 -6.35 -3.44 -13.65
N THR A 58 -5.93 -2.20 -13.89
CA THR A 58 -4.90 -1.51 -13.10
C THR A 58 -5.48 -0.88 -11.85
N TYR A 59 -4.76 -1.03 -10.74
CA TYR A 59 -4.94 -0.25 -9.53
C TYR A 59 -4.05 0.99 -9.54
N THR A 60 -4.67 2.14 -9.34
CA THR A 60 -3.99 3.41 -9.04
C THR A 60 -4.17 3.71 -7.55
N TYR A 61 -3.10 4.09 -6.86
CA TYR A 61 -3.13 4.37 -5.42
C TYR A 61 -2.90 5.85 -5.14
N LEU A 62 -3.82 6.48 -4.40
CA LEU A 62 -3.69 7.84 -3.89
C LEU A 62 -3.36 7.80 -2.41
N LEU A 63 -2.23 8.39 -2.04
CA LEU A 63 -1.78 8.54 -0.66
C LEU A 63 -1.61 10.02 -0.34
N ALA A 64 -1.97 10.43 0.89
CA ALA A 64 -1.72 11.79 1.36
C ALA A 64 -1.50 11.85 2.87
N ASP A 65 -0.65 12.76 3.32
CA ASP A 65 -0.58 13.15 4.72
C ASP A 65 -1.60 14.26 4.99
N VAL A 66 -2.77 13.90 5.51
CA VAL A 66 -3.85 14.88 5.79
C VAL A 66 -3.67 15.63 7.11
N SER A 67 -2.65 15.28 7.90
CA SER A 67 -2.29 16.02 9.11
C SER A 67 -1.44 17.25 8.79
N HIS A 68 -0.67 17.20 7.70
CA HIS A 68 0.13 18.33 7.24
C HIS A 68 -0.78 19.45 6.66
N PRO A 69 -0.51 20.75 6.93
CA PRO A 69 -1.34 21.86 6.47
C PRO A 69 -1.62 21.87 4.96
N ASP A 70 -0.60 21.57 4.15
CA ASP A 70 -0.72 21.51 2.68
C ASP A 70 -1.38 20.23 2.15
N LYS A 71 -1.59 19.21 2.99
CA LYS A 71 -2.07 17.87 2.59
C LYS A 71 -1.34 17.29 1.36
N PRO A 72 0.00 17.16 1.42
CA PRO A 72 0.80 16.66 0.31
C PRO A 72 0.41 15.22 -0.03
N ALA A 73 0.27 14.96 -1.33
CA ALA A 73 -0.27 13.71 -1.86
C ALA A 73 0.55 13.18 -3.04
N LEU A 74 0.47 11.87 -3.26
CA LEU A 74 1.07 11.20 -4.41
C LEU A 74 0.11 10.20 -5.04
N LEU A 75 0.32 9.92 -6.32
CA LEU A 75 -0.32 8.84 -7.07
C LEU A 75 0.72 7.78 -7.45
N ILE A 76 0.36 6.51 -7.32
CA ILE A 76 1.14 5.36 -7.81
C ILE A 76 0.35 4.69 -8.93
N ASP A 77 1.02 4.42 -10.06
CA ASP A 77 0.49 3.79 -11.27
C ASP A 77 -0.78 4.47 -11.81
N PRO A 78 -0.79 5.80 -12.05
CA PRO A 78 -1.92 6.49 -12.67
C PRO A 78 -2.05 6.12 -14.15
N VAL A 79 -3.28 5.96 -14.64
CA VAL A 79 -3.58 5.62 -16.04
C VAL A 79 -4.06 6.86 -16.80
N ASP A 80 -3.58 7.07 -18.04
CA ASP A 80 -3.90 8.23 -18.88
C ASP A 80 -5.41 8.49 -19.02
N LYS A 81 -6.20 7.44 -19.26
CA LYS A 81 -7.66 7.48 -19.40
C LYS A 81 -8.40 7.89 -18.13
N LYS A 82 -7.75 7.85 -16.96
CA LYS A 82 -8.36 8.16 -15.67
C LYS A 82 -7.79 9.42 -15.01
N VAL A 83 -6.92 10.17 -15.70
CA VAL A 83 -6.33 11.40 -15.16
C VAL A 83 -7.39 12.40 -14.70
N GLU A 84 -8.48 12.61 -15.45
CA GLU A 84 -9.54 13.52 -15.02
C GLU A 84 -10.26 13.06 -13.74
N ARG A 85 -10.50 11.74 -13.61
CA ARG A 85 -11.07 11.14 -12.39
C ARG A 85 -10.14 11.41 -11.20
N ASP A 86 -8.86 11.13 -11.37
CA ASP A 86 -7.87 11.21 -10.30
C ASP A 86 -7.66 12.66 -9.85
N LEU A 87 -7.55 13.60 -10.79
CA LEU A 87 -7.41 15.03 -10.48
C LEU A 87 -8.67 15.61 -9.86
N SER A 88 -9.86 15.15 -10.26
CA SER A 88 -11.13 15.55 -9.63
C SER A 88 -11.18 15.10 -8.18
N LEU A 89 -10.80 13.85 -7.89
CA LEU A 89 -10.74 13.33 -6.53
C LEU A 89 -9.71 14.06 -5.67
N VAL A 90 -8.51 14.33 -6.20
CA VAL A 90 -7.48 15.13 -5.53
C VAL A 90 -8.01 16.51 -5.14
N LYS A 91 -8.74 17.17 -6.05
CA LYS A 91 -9.34 18.49 -5.82
C LYS A 91 -10.46 18.44 -4.79
N GLU A 92 -11.37 17.47 -4.88
CA GLU A 92 -12.49 17.28 -3.94
C GLU A 92 -12.00 17.05 -2.51
N LEU A 93 -10.91 16.30 -2.35
CA LEU A 93 -10.29 16.03 -1.06
C LEU A 93 -9.38 17.17 -0.56
N GLY A 94 -9.17 18.22 -1.37
CA GLY A 94 -8.34 19.37 -1.05
C GLY A 94 -6.87 19.02 -0.86
N LEU A 95 -6.34 18.11 -1.68
CA LEU A 95 -4.97 17.60 -1.59
C LEU A 95 -4.01 18.36 -2.51
N LYS A 96 -2.75 18.48 -2.09
CA LYS A 96 -1.66 19.00 -2.92
C LYS A 96 -0.90 17.84 -3.54
N LEU A 97 -1.23 17.49 -4.78
CA LEU A 97 -0.49 16.46 -5.51
C LEU A 97 0.95 16.95 -5.76
N ILE A 98 1.94 16.19 -5.29
CA ILE A 98 3.37 16.49 -5.46
C ILE A 98 4.06 15.51 -6.40
N TYR A 99 3.64 14.24 -6.38
CA TYR A 99 4.24 13.17 -7.19
C TYR A 99 3.20 12.33 -7.92
N ALA A 100 3.55 11.94 -9.13
CA ALA A 100 2.86 10.89 -9.88
C ALA A 100 3.90 9.85 -10.30
N MET A 101 3.80 8.63 -9.79
CA MET A 101 4.88 7.66 -9.77
C MET A 101 4.47 6.37 -10.47
N ASN A 102 5.44 5.62 -10.98
CA ASN A 102 5.19 4.29 -11.51
C ASN A 102 6.08 3.24 -10.83
N THR A 103 5.51 2.09 -10.52
CA THR A 103 6.24 0.92 -10.02
C THR A 103 7.17 0.34 -11.09
N HIS A 104 6.79 0.43 -12.37
CA HIS A 104 7.57 0.00 -13.51
C HIS A 104 7.07 0.62 -14.82
N VAL A 105 7.70 0.26 -15.95
CA VAL A 105 7.17 0.61 -17.28
C VAL A 105 6.07 -0.38 -17.62
N HIS A 106 4.82 0.06 -17.58
CA HIS A 106 3.65 -0.78 -17.85
C HIS A 106 3.55 -1.17 -19.34
N ALA A 107 2.99 -2.35 -19.62
CA ALA A 107 2.81 -2.90 -20.97
C ALA A 107 1.33 -3.02 -21.39
N ASP A 108 0.42 -2.77 -20.46
CA ASP A 108 -1.02 -2.97 -20.58
C ASP A 108 -1.79 -1.64 -20.69
N HIS A 109 -1.21 -0.53 -20.21
CA HIS A 109 -1.79 0.81 -20.30
C HIS A 109 -0.72 1.90 -20.51
N VAL A 110 -1.16 3.10 -20.91
CA VAL A 110 -0.29 4.29 -20.98
C VAL A 110 -0.36 5.05 -19.65
N THR A 111 0.80 5.38 -19.09
CA THR A 111 0.91 6.14 -17.83
C THR A 111 0.24 7.52 -17.94
N GLY A 112 -0.50 7.89 -16.90
CA GLY A 112 -1.09 9.21 -16.74
C GLY A 112 -0.11 10.29 -16.28
N THR A 113 1.13 9.93 -15.89
CA THR A 113 2.11 10.86 -15.31
C THR A 113 2.39 12.09 -16.18
N GLY A 114 2.58 11.92 -17.49
CA GLY A 114 2.81 13.03 -18.43
C GLY A 114 1.63 14.00 -18.55
N LEU A 115 0.41 13.47 -18.60
CA LEU A 115 -0.81 14.27 -18.64
C LEU A 115 -1.06 15.01 -17.32
N ILE A 116 -0.83 14.36 -16.19
CA ILE A 116 -0.93 14.97 -14.85
C ILE A 116 0.01 16.18 -14.76
N LYS A 117 1.26 16.03 -15.18
CA LYS A 117 2.25 17.13 -15.20
C LYS A 117 1.81 18.32 -16.04
N THR A 118 1.20 18.06 -17.20
CA THR A 118 0.67 19.10 -18.07
C THR A 118 -0.49 19.86 -17.41
N LYS A 119 -1.34 19.16 -16.63
CA LYS A 119 -2.55 19.73 -16.01
C LYS A 119 -2.31 20.35 -14.63
N VAL A 120 -1.30 19.89 -13.90
CA VAL A 120 -0.96 20.35 -12.55
C VAL A 120 0.51 20.74 -12.50
N PRO A 121 0.85 22.00 -12.85
CA PRO A 121 2.22 22.48 -12.83
C PRO A 121 2.86 22.29 -11.45
N GLY A 122 4.08 21.76 -11.44
CA GLY A 122 4.85 21.49 -10.22
C GLY A 122 4.79 20.04 -9.72
N VAL A 123 3.83 19.23 -10.19
CA VAL A 123 3.88 17.77 -9.98
C VAL A 123 5.10 17.20 -10.69
N LYS A 124 5.82 16.29 -10.04
CA LYS A 124 6.97 15.58 -10.63
C LYS A 124 6.64 14.12 -10.90
N SER A 125 7.04 13.62 -12.06
CA SER A 125 6.99 12.19 -12.32
C SER A 125 8.15 11.45 -11.68
N ILE A 126 7.89 10.27 -11.12
CA ILE A 126 8.90 9.39 -10.52
C ILE A 126 8.87 8.02 -11.17
N ILE A 127 10.04 7.47 -11.51
CA ILE A 127 10.18 6.07 -11.90
C ILE A 127 11.57 5.54 -11.52
N SER A 128 11.74 4.22 -11.46
CA SER A 128 13.05 3.60 -11.24
C SER A 128 14.07 4.00 -12.31
N LYS A 129 15.30 4.34 -11.88
CA LYS A 129 16.43 4.57 -12.80
C LYS A 129 16.72 3.36 -13.69
N MET A 130 16.55 2.15 -13.15
CA MET A 130 16.77 0.89 -13.88
C MET A 130 15.76 0.65 -15.00
N SER A 131 14.60 1.32 -14.96
CA SER A 131 13.60 1.23 -16.03
C SER A 131 14.05 1.85 -17.35
N LYS A 132 15.05 2.75 -17.31
CA LYS A 132 15.53 3.57 -18.44
C LYS A 132 14.47 4.48 -19.07
N SER A 133 13.29 4.57 -18.47
CA SER A 133 12.24 5.50 -18.89
C SER A 133 12.57 6.93 -18.44
N LYS A 134 12.04 7.92 -19.17
CA LYS A 134 12.12 9.33 -18.79
C LYS A 134 11.15 9.63 -17.64
N ALA A 135 11.64 10.36 -16.64
CA ALA A 135 10.83 10.98 -15.58
C ALA A 135 11.56 12.22 -15.03
N ASP A 136 10.89 13.03 -14.20
CA ASP A 136 11.53 14.19 -13.57
C ASP A 136 12.49 13.78 -12.45
N LEU A 137 12.15 12.70 -11.73
CA LEU A 137 12.97 12.11 -10.68
C LEU A 137 13.14 10.62 -10.93
N LEU A 138 14.37 10.14 -10.75
CA LEU A 138 14.70 8.72 -10.83
C LEU A 138 15.04 8.20 -9.45
N VAL A 139 14.55 7.01 -9.11
CA VAL A 139 14.80 6.36 -7.82
C VAL A 139 15.59 5.07 -7.95
N GLU A 140 16.32 4.74 -6.89
CA GLU A 140 17.11 3.52 -6.71
C GLU A 140 16.72 2.82 -5.40
N ASN A 141 17.22 1.60 -5.19
CA ASN A 141 16.95 0.84 -3.97
C ASN A 141 17.43 1.60 -2.72
N GLY A 142 16.58 1.68 -1.70
CA GLY A 142 16.87 2.36 -0.43
C GLY A 142 16.48 3.84 -0.40
N ASP A 143 16.09 4.44 -1.53
CA ASP A 143 15.58 5.80 -1.56
C ASP A 143 14.29 5.92 -0.73
N LYS A 144 14.01 7.14 -0.25
CA LYS A 144 12.78 7.48 0.46
C LYS A 144 12.06 8.63 -0.24
N ILE A 145 10.77 8.47 -0.50
CA ILE A 145 9.91 9.47 -1.14
C ILE A 145 8.98 10.04 -0.08
N TYR A 146 9.22 11.29 0.33
CA TYR A 146 8.48 11.95 1.40
C TYR A 146 7.26 12.71 0.88
N PHE A 147 6.16 12.67 1.63
CA PHE A 147 4.95 13.45 1.40
C PHE A 147 4.39 13.90 2.75
N GLY A 148 4.78 15.09 3.17
CA GLY A 148 4.58 15.53 4.56
C GLY A 148 5.54 14.78 5.47
N ASP A 149 5.04 14.28 6.58
CA ASP A 149 5.85 13.50 7.54
C ASP A 149 5.78 11.99 7.25
N LEU A 150 5.09 11.58 6.17
CA LEU A 150 5.02 10.19 5.71
C LEU A 150 6.06 9.94 4.60
N TYR A 151 6.53 8.70 4.47
CA TYR A 151 7.39 8.32 3.35
C TYR A 151 7.13 6.91 2.81
N LEU A 152 7.52 6.72 1.55
CA LEU A 152 7.66 5.41 0.91
C LEU A 152 9.15 5.07 0.76
N GLU A 153 9.57 3.93 1.30
CA GLU A 153 10.84 3.27 1.02
C GLU A 153 10.77 2.60 -0.35
N VAL A 154 11.81 2.77 -1.17
CA VAL A 154 11.93 2.13 -2.48
C VAL A 154 12.73 0.84 -2.35
N ARG A 155 12.11 -0.30 -2.67
CA ARG A 155 12.80 -1.60 -2.77
C ARG A 155 12.90 -2.01 -4.23
N ALA A 156 14.09 -2.30 -4.72
CA ALA A 156 14.27 -2.83 -6.06
C ALA A 156 13.74 -4.27 -6.11
N THR A 157 12.71 -4.51 -6.90
CA THR A 157 12.09 -5.84 -7.08
C THR A 157 12.02 -6.22 -8.55
N PRO A 158 13.15 -6.21 -9.30
CA PRO A 158 13.17 -6.56 -10.70
C PRO A 158 12.80 -8.03 -10.92
N GLY A 159 12.32 -8.34 -12.12
CA GLY A 159 11.99 -9.71 -12.52
C GLY A 159 10.80 -9.76 -13.46
N HIS A 160 9.72 -9.03 -13.17
CA HIS A 160 8.68 -8.78 -14.18
C HIS A 160 9.25 -7.89 -15.30
N THR A 161 9.89 -6.79 -14.92
CA THR A 161 10.78 -6.00 -15.79
C THR A 161 12.10 -5.74 -15.06
N ILE A 162 13.11 -5.25 -15.78
CA ILE A 162 14.38 -4.80 -15.18
C ILE A 162 14.23 -3.61 -14.23
N GLY A 163 13.13 -2.86 -14.35
CA GLY A 163 12.92 -1.58 -13.67
C GLY A 163 11.92 -1.63 -12.52
N CYS A 164 11.36 -2.79 -12.19
CA CYS A 164 10.34 -2.90 -11.16
C CYS A 164 10.87 -2.52 -9.78
N VAL A 165 10.08 -1.71 -9.06
CA VAL A 165 10.28 -1.40 -7.64
C VAL A 165 9.00 -1.67 -6.87
N THR A 166 9.15 -2.01 -5.60
CA THR A 166 8.08 -2.04 -4.61
C THR A 166 8.21 -0.81 -3.71
N TYR A 167 7.13 -0.05 -3.56
CA TYR A 167 7.10 1.06 -2.61
C TYR A 167 6.51 0.59 -1.29
N VAL A 168 7.18 0.83 -0.16
CA VAL A 168 6.70 0.38 1.15
C VAL A 168 6.54 1.58 2.07
N THR A 169 5.41 1.73 2.76
CA THR A 169 5.27 2.77 3.80
C THR A 169 6.35 2.62 4.86
N GLY A 170 6.77 3.73 5.47
CA GLY A 170 7.86 3.73 6.44
C GLY A 170 7.65 2.80 7.64
N ASP A 171 8.75 2.48 8.33
CA ASP A 171 8.86 1.59 9.48
C ASP A 171 9.11 2.33 10.81
N ALA A 172 9.12 3.66 10.78
CA ALA A 172 9.25 4.47 11.98
C ALA A 172 7.91 4.50 12.77
N PRO A 173 7.93 4.75 14.10
CA PRO A 173 6.74 4.68 14.96
C PRO A 173 5.56 5.60 14.58
N ASP A 174 5.82 6.64 13.77
CA ASP A 174 4.83 7.62 13.32
C ASP A 174 4.34 7.38 11.87
N GLN A 175 4.70 6.23 11.29
CA GLN A 175 4.30 5.77 9.96
C GLN A 175 3.06 4.85 10.04
N PRO A 176 2.42 4.52 8.90
CA PRO A 176 1.24 3.67 8.86
C PRO A 176 1.54 2.25 9.36
N GLU A 177 0.67 1.75 10.25
CA GLU A 177 0.69 0.38 10.76
C GLU A 177 -0.70 -0.29 10.56
N PRO A 178 -0.80 -1.49 9.98
CA PRO A 178 0.32 -2.27 9.42
C PRO A 178 0.96 -1.56 8.21
N ARG A 179 2.22 -1.88 7.92
CA ARG A 179 2.89 -1.37 6.71
C ARG A 179 2.10 -1.75 5.45
N MET A 180 2.27 -0.97 4.38
CA MET A 180 1.66 -1.20 3.08
C MET A 180 2.76 -1.28 2.02
N ALA A 181 2.76 -2.34 1.21
CA ALA A 181 3.66 -2.55 0.10
C ALA A 181 2.91 -2.51 -1.24
N PHE A 182 3.28 -1.56 -2.09
CA PHE A 182 2.78 -1.40 -3.45
C PHE A 182 3.72 -2.14 -4.41
N THR A 183 3.35 -3.37 -4.75
CA THR A 183 4.27 -4.37 -5.30
C THR A 183 4.41 -4.36 -6.81
N GLY A 184 3.74 -3.42 -7.48
CA GLY A 184 3.64 -3.43 -8.94
C GLY A 184 3.17 -4.80 -9.43
N ASP A 185 3.83 -5.29 -10.47
CA ASP A 185 3.63 -6.65 -10.99
C ASP A 185 4.68 -7.66 -10.50
N ALA A 186 5.51 -7.30 -9.53
CA ALA A 186 6.44 -8.27 -8.92
C ALA A 186 5.67 -9.34 -8.12
N LEU A 187 4.71 -8.91 -7.31
CA LEU A 187 3.81 -9.79 -6.56
C LEU A 187 2.36 -9.37 -6.80
N LEU A 188 1.54 -10.32 -7.26
CA LEU A 188 0.09 -10.18 -7.40
C LEU A 188 -0.62 -11.00 -6.33
N ILE A 189 -1.91 -10.74 -6.09
CA ILE A 189 -2.70 -11.54 -5.15
C ILE A 189 -2.84 -12.97 -5.70
N ARG A 190 -2.29 -13.95 -4.98
CA ARG A 190 -2.20 -15.35 -5.41
C ARG A 190 -1.52 -15.52 -6.78
N GLY A 191 -0.54 -14.68 -7.10
CA GLY A 191 0.16 -14.74 -8.37
C GLY A 191 1.40 -13.86 -8.43
N CYS A 192 1.88 -13.63 -9.64
CA CYS A 192 2.96 -12.70 -9.97
C CYS A 192 2.83 -12.30 -11.44
N GLY A 193 3.47 -11.19 -11.82
CA GLY A 193 3.59 -10.78 -13.21
C GLY A 193 4.34 -11.82 -14.06
N ARG A 194 4.14 -11.76 -15.37
CA ARG A 194 4.90 -12.55 -16.35
C ARG A 194 6.35 -12.10 -16.41
N THR A 195 7.26 -12.92 -16.93
CA THR A 195 8.72 -12.65 -16.89
C THR A 195 9.40 -12.81 -18.24
N ASP A 196 8.64 -12.94 -19.32
CA ASP A 196 9.07 -13.26 -20.69
C ASP A 196 9.19 -12.03 -21.61
N PHE A 197 8.95 -10.82 -21.11
CA PHE A 197 9.05 -9.54 -21.83
C PHE A 197 9.83 -8.50 -21.01
N GLN A 198 10.19 -7.37 -21.65
CA GLN A 198 10.76 -6.18 -20.97
C GLN A 198 12.03 -6.46 -20.12
N GLY A 199 12.82 -7.45 -20.54
CA GLY A 199 14.00 -7.92 -19.81
C GLY A 199 13.67 -8.64 -18.50
N GLY A 200 12.46 -9.19 -18.39
CA GLY A 200 12.05 -10.02 -17.27
C GLY A 200 12.88 -11.30 -17.12
N CYS A 201 12.88 -11.83 -15.90
CA CYS A 201 13.64 -13.01 -15.52
C CYS A 201 12.99 -13.68 -14.29
N SER A 202 12.56 -14.93 -14.42
CA SER A 202 11.92 -15.69 -13.33
C SER A 202 12.84 -15.88 -12.12
N HIS A 203 14.11 -16.23 -12.34
CA HIS A 203 15.12 -16.31 -11.27
C HIS A 203 15.22 -14.98 -10.49
N GLN A 204 15.29 -13.86 -11.22
CA GLN A 204 15.38 -12.54 -10.60
C GLN A 204 14.09 -12.18 -9.85
N LEU A 205 12.92 -12.49 -10.42
CA LEU A 205 11.63 -12.25 -9.78
C LEU A 205 11.49 -13.01 -8.46
N TYR A 206 11.83 -14.29 -8.48
CA TYR A 206 11.80 -15.15 -7.29
C TYR A 206 12.65 -14.56 -6.17
N ASN A 207 13.91 -14.22 -6.48
CA ASN A 207 14.84 -13.64 -5.52
C ASN A 207 14.40 -12.26 -5.02
N SER A 208 13.84 -11.43 -5.90
CA SER A 208 13.26 -10.13 -5.53
C SER A 208 12.13 -10.27 -4.52
N VAL A 209 11.15 -11.13 -4.78
CA VAL A 209 10.01 -11.33 -3.88
C VAL A 209 10.49 -11.87 -2.53
N HIS A 210 11.32 -12.91 -2.54
CA HIS A 210 11.78 -13.57 -1.31
C HIS A 210 12.67 -12.67 -0.46
N SER A 211 13.54 -11.86 -1.06
CA SER A 211 14.47 -11.00 -0.31
C SER A 211 13.89 -9.64 0.10
N GLN A 212 12.97 -9.07 -0.69
CA GLN A 212 12.48 -7.71 -0.47
C GLN A 212 11.05 -7.63 0.05
N ILE A 213 10.19 -8.58 -0.31
CA ILE A 213 8.76 -8.54 0.04
C ILE A 213 8.46 -9.53 1.17
N PHE A 214 8.89 -10.78 1.07
CA PHE A 214 8.64 -11.80 2.12
C PHE A 214 9.48 -11.61 3.39
N THR A 215 10.41 -10.66 3.38
CA THR A 215 11.14 -10.20 4.57
C THR A 215 10.41 -9.10 5.36
N LEU A 216 9.32 -8.56 4.83
CA LEU A 216 8.45 -7.61 5.55
C LEU A 216 7.63 -8.33 6.66
N PRO A 217 7.13 -7.60 7.67
CA PRO A 217 6.19 -8.14 8.65
C PRO A 217 5.00 -8.84 7.98
N LYS A 218 4.56 -9.99 8.52
CA LYS A 218 3.53 -10.84 7.89
C LYS A 218 2.18 -10.15 7.72
N ASP A 219 1.88 -9.16 8.54
CA ASP A 219 0.67 -8.34 8.50
C ASP A 219 0.77 -7.17 7.50
N THR A 220 1.93 -6.96 6.88
CA THR A 220 2.12 -5.95 5.82
C THR A 220 1.15 -6.21 4.69
N LEU A 221 0.34 -5.20 4.35
CA LEU A 221 -0.64 -5.26 3.27
C LEU A 221 0.06 -5.25 1.91
N ILE A 222 -0.39 -6.11 1.00
CA ILE A 222 0.08 -6.19 -0.39
C ILE A 222 -0.96 -5.55 -1.31
N TYR A 223 -0.52 -4.52 -2.02
CA TYR A 223 -1.30 -3.76 -2.99
C TYR A 223 -0.64 -3.88 -4.38
N PRO A 224 -1.12 -4.79 -5.25
CA PRO A 224 -0.50 -5.02 -6.55
C PRO A 224 -0.86 -3.93 -7.57
N ALA A 225 -0.15 -3.85 -8.70
CA ALA A 225 -0.60 -2.99 -9.81
C ALA A 225 -1.83 -3.54 -10.51
N HIS A 226 -2.05 -4.87 -10.49
CA HIS A 226 -3.17 -5.51 -11.19
C HIS A 226 -3.85 -6.60 -10.36
N ASP A 227 -5.14 -6.80 -10.61
CA ASP A 227 -5.85 -8.02 -10.24
C ASP A 227 -6.93 -8.34 -11.28
N TYR A 228 -7.07 -9.63 -11.60
CA TYR A 228 -7.98 -10.11 -12.65
C TYR A 228 -9.13 -10.97 -12.10
N LYS A 229 -9.31 -11.00 -10.78
CA LYS A 229 -10.29 -11.86 -10.07
C LYS A 229 -11.20 -11.07 -9.14
N GLY A 230 -11.01 -9.75 -9.02
CA GLY A 230 -11.75 -8.85 -8.13
C GLY A 230 -11.18 -8.75 -6.72
N PHE A 231 -9.96 -9.23 -6.47
CA PHE A 231 -9.29 -9.07 -5.18
C PHE A 231 -8.57 -7.73 -5.09
N THR A 232 -8.69 -7.05 -3.96
CA THR A 232 -8.18 -5.68 -3.78
C THR A 232 -6.92 -5.60 -2.93
N VAL A 233 -6.70 -6.55 -2.01
CA VAL A 233 -5.57 -6.56 -1.07
C VAL A 233 -5.26 -7.99 -0.62
N SER A 234 -4.00 -8.27 -0.27
CA SER A 234 -3.60 -9.45 0.50
C SER A 234 -2.58 -9.04 1.57
N THR A 235 -1.88 -10.00 2.16
CA THR A 235 -0.79 -9.74 3.13
C THR A 235 0.44 -10.55 2.79
N VAL A 236 1.60 -10.11 3.27
CA VAL A 236 2.84 -10.87 3.14
C VAL A 236 2.68 -12.30 3.68
N GLY A 237 2.08 -12.45 4.86
CA GLY A 237 1.85 -13.75 5.49
C GLY A 237 0.92 -14.64 4.66
N GLU A 238 -0.13 -14.07 4.08
CA GLU A 238 -1.00 -14.81 3.17
C GLU A 238 -0.28 -15.27 1.91
N GLU A 239 0.50 -14.42 1.25
CA GLU A 239 1.21 -14.77 0.02
C GLU A 239 2.34 -15.78 0.28
N MET A 240 3.02 -15.70 1.42
CA MET A 240 4.00 -16.71 1.85
C MET A 240 3.40 -18.10 2.07
N LEU A 241 2.09 -18.20 2.36
CA LEU A 241 1.41 -19.46 2.61
C LEU A 241 0.65 -19.98 1.39
N TYR A 242 0.05 -19.07 0.61
CA TYR A 242 -0.99 -19.42 -0.36
C TYR A 242 -0.69 -18.97 -1.79
N ASN A 243 0.43 -18.28 -2.06
CA ASN A 243 0.79 -17.96 -3.44
C ASN A 243 1.12 -19.28 -4.18
N PRO A 244 0.38 -19.66 -5.24
CA PRO A 244 0.54 -20.97 -5.86
C PRO A 244 1.90 -21.14 -6.56
N ARG A 245 2.59 -20.05 -6.89
CA ARG A 245 3.88 -20.03 -7.60
C ARG A 245 5.04 -19.76 -6.65
N LEU A 246 5.01 -18.65 -5.94
CA LEU A 246 6.14 -18.14 -5.14
C LEU A 246 6.38 -18.89 -3.82
N THR A 247 5.49 -19.83 -3.46
CA THR A 247 5.70 -20.79 -2.36
C THR A 247 6.45 -22.05 -2.79
N LYS A 248 6.67 -22.26 -4.09
CA LYS A 248 7.49 -23.35 -4.61
C LYS A 248 8.96 -23.02 -4.44
N ASP A 249 9.82 -24.04 -4.52
CA ASP A 249 11.25 -23.79 -4.69
C ASP A 249 11.52 -23.09 -6.04
N GLU A 250 12.70 -22.49 -6.14
CA GLU A 250 13.06 -21.62 -7.26
C GLU A 250 13.01 -22.33 -8.63
N GLU A 251 13.49 -23.57 -8.71
CA GLU A 251 13.51 -24.32 -9.97
C GLU A 251 12.07 -24.66 -10.40
N THR A 252 11.25 -25.17 -9.47
CA THR A 252 9.82 -25.39 -9.74
C THR A 252 9.11 -24.10 -10.14
N PHE A 253 9.43 -22.95 -9.53
CA PHE A 253 8.88 -21.66 -9.91
C PHE A 253 9.25 -21.28 -11.35
N LYS A 254 10.54 -21.39 -11.72
CA LYS A 254 11.02 -21.10 -13.07
C LYS A 254 10.33 -21.97 -14.11
N ASP A 255 10.25 -23.28 -13.86
CA ASP A 255 9.58 -24.24 -14.72
C ASP A 255 8.10 -23.88 -14.92
N ILE A 256 7.38 -23.50 -13.86
CA ILE A 256 5.99 -23.04 -13.96
C ILE A 256 5.89 -21.80 -14.85
N MET A 257 6.76 -20.81 -14.64
CA MET A 257 6.72 -19.53 -15.35
C MET A 257 7.01 -19.68 -16.85
N GLU A 258 7.97 -20.53 -17.21
CA GLU A 258 8.32 -20.84 -18.60
C GLU A 258 7.18 -21.54 -19.36
N ASN A 259 6.35 -22.29 -18.65
CA ASN A 259 5.27 -23.11 -19.23
C ASN A 259 3.88 -22.45 -19.18
N LEU A 260 3.76 -21.16 -18.84
CA LEU A 260 2.46 -20.47 -18.76
C LEU A 260 1.76 -20.28 -20.13
N ASN A 261 2.49 -20.34 -21.25
CA ASN A 261 1.96 -20.22 -22.62
C ASN A 261 0.97 -19.05 -22.81
N LEU A 262 1.31 -17.88 -22.26
CA LEU A 262 0.44 -16.69 -22.31
C LEU A 262 0.46 -16.05 -23.70
N SER A 263 -0.69 -15.51 -24.12
CA SER A 263 -0.77 -14.72 -25.35
C SER A 263 0.17 -13.51 -25.32
N TYR A 264 0.58 -13.05 -26.50
CA TYR A 264 1.30 -11.78 -26.66
C TYR A 264 0.51 -10.64 -25.98
N PRO A 265 1.15 -9.77 -25.16
CA PRO A 265 0.42 -8.71 -24.47
C PRO A 265 -0.16 -7.70 -25.47
N LYS A 266 -1.48 -7.50 -25.41
CA LYS A 266 -2.24 -6.79 -26.46
C LYS A 266 -1.81 -5.34 -26.70
N MET A 267 -1.29 -4.68 -25.67
CA MET A 267 -0.97 -3.25 -25.68
C MET A 267 0.53 -2.95 -25.66
N ILE A 268 1.41 -3.96 -25.58
CA ILE A 268 2.83 -3.74 -25.28
C ILE A 268 3.52 -2.85 -26.32
N ASP A 269 3.18 -3.03 -27.60
CA ASP A 269 3.79 -2.28 -28.72
C ASP A 269 3.40 -0.81 -28.74
N LEU A 270 2.32 -0.44 -28.04
CA LEU A 270 1.86 0.94 -27.89
C LEU A 270 2.26 1.51 -26.52
N ALA A 271 1.98 0.75 -25.46
CA ALA A 271 2.16 1.16 -24.07
C ALA A 271 3.65 1.35 -23.73
N VAL A 272 4.52 0.39 -24.08
CA VAL A 272 5.94 0.49 -23.69
C VAL A 272 6.61 1.71 -24.34
N PRO A 273 6.53 1.96 -25.65
CA PRO A 273 7.12 3.17 -26.24
C PRO A 273 6.59 4.46 -25.63
N ALA A 274 5.28 4.55 -25.39
CA ALA A 274 4.66 5.71 -24.74
C ALA A 274 5.18 5.91 -23.31
N ASN A 275 5.29 4.82 -22.54
CA ASN A 275 5.69 4.85 -21.15
C ASN A 275 7.19 5.10 -20.98
N MET A 276 8.02 4.75 -21.96
CA MET A 276 9.45 5.09 -21.99
C MET A 276 9.70 6.60 -22.09
N VAL A 277 8.71 7.37 -22.53
CA VAL A 277 8.76 8.84 -22.63
C VAL A 277 7.76 9.52 -21.68
N CYS A 278 7.49 8.91 -20.53
CA CYS A 278 6.60 9.45 -19.49
C CYS A 278 5.13 9.63 -19.93
N GLY A 279 4.65 8.87 -20.92
CA GLY A 279 3.30 9.02 -21.46
C GLY A 279 3.09 10.32 -22.25
N LEU A 280 4.17 11.06 -22.53
CA LEU A 280 4.12 12.23 -23.40
C LEU A 280 4.10 11.74 -24.84
N GLN A 281 2.93 11.82 -25.46
CA GLN A 281 2.80 11.58 -26.90
C GLN A 281 3.33 12.80 -27.65
N ASP A 282 4.12 12.58 -28.70
CA ASP A 282 4.48 13.64 -29.64
C ASP A 282 3.19 14.15 -30.30
N LEU A 283 2.80 15.39 -29.99
CA LEU A 283 1.63 16.05 -30.58
C LEU A 283 1.77 16.26 -32.10
N SER A 284 2.94 15.99 -32.68
CA SER A 284 3.23 16.10 -34.11
C SER A 284 2.70 14.93 -34.95
N ALA A 285 2.30 13.81 -34.35
CA ALA A 285 1.80 12.65 -35.11
C ALA A 285 0.30 12.74 -35.48
N LYS A 286 -0.42 13.77 -35.02
CA LYS A 286 -1.79 14.07 -35.48
C LYS A 286 -1.76 15.04 -36.64
N GLY A 287 -1.29 14.58 -37.80
CA GLY A 287 -1.23 15.39 -39.01
C GLY A 287 -0.38 14.77 -40.13
N ALA A 288 -0.78 13.59 -40.60
CA ALA A 288 -0.39 13.06 -41.91
C ALA A 288 -1.55 12.22 -42.46
#